data_AF-A0A800JBC4-F1
#
_entry.id   AF-A0A800JBC4-F1
#
_cell.length_a   1.000
_cell.length_b   1.000
_cell.length_c   1.000
_cell.angle_alpha   90.00
_cell.angle_beta   90.00
_cell.angle_gamma   90.00
#
_symmetry.space_group_name_H-M   'P 1'
#
loop_
_entity.id
_entity.type
_entity.pdbx_description
1 polymer ?
#
loop_
_entity_poly.entity_id
_entity_poly.type
_entity_poly.pdbx_seq_one_letter_code
_entity_poly.pdbx_strand_id
1 'polypeptide(L)'
;MLMLLSPSKTVDYETPATTDSFSIPENLEKSSELVKVLKQKSFLDLMELMQVSQNIAELNVERFNQWKLPFSTENAKQAVLAFKGDVYMGLDAPALSENRLAYTQSHLRILSGLYGLLRPLDLMQPYRLEMGLK
;
A
#
# COMPACT_ATOMS: atom_id res chain seq x y z
N MET A 1 22.48 -5.33 4.82
CA MET A 1 21.62 -5.11 6.01
C MET A 1 20.23 -4.73 5.53
N LEU A 2 19.16 -5.27 6.12
CA LEU A 2 17.78 -5.02 5.68
C LEU A 2 16.98 -4.39 6.83
N MET A 3 16.29 -3.30 6.55
CA MET A 3 15.39 -2.60 7.47
C MET A 3 13.94 -2.99 7.17
N LEU A 4 13.13 -3.12 8.22
CA LEU A 4 11.73 -3.50 8.11
C LEU A 4 10.84 -2.44 8.75
N LEU A 5 9.83 -1.97 8.02
CA LEU A 5 8.83 -1.04 8.52
C LEU A 5 7.43 -1.65 8.49
N SER A 6 6.61 -1.21 9.42
CA SER A 6 5.16 -1.42 9.35
C SER A 6 4.53 -0.57 8.25
N PRO A 7 3.40 -0.99 7.66
CA PRO A 7 2.63 -0.14 6.76
C PRO A 7 1.98 1.00 7.54
N SER A 8 1.46 2.00 6.83
CA SER A 8 0.58 3.00 7.44
C SER A 8 -0.89 2.80 7.06
N LYS A 9 -1.79 3.19 7.96
CA LYS A 9 -3.24 3.27 7.74
C LYS A 9 -3.62 4.40 6.77
N THR A 10 -2.82 5.46 6.76
CA THR A 10 -3.05 6.65 5.93
C THR A 10 -2.18 6.58 4.69
N VAL A 11 -2.81 6.85 3.55
CA VAL A 11 -2.16 6.87 2.24
C VAL A 11 -2.47 8.18 1.52
N ASP A 12 -1.54 8.65 0.70
CA ASP A 12 -1.59 9.88 -0.07
C ASP A 12 -1.33 9.58 -1.55
N TYR A 13 -2.39 9.69 -2.34
CA TYR A 13 -2.38 9.57 -3.80
C TYR A 13 -2.60 10.92 -4.49
N GLU A 14 -2.79 12.00 -3.74
CA GLU A 14 -3.03 13.35 -4.27
C GLU A 14 -1.71 14.07 -4.57
N THR A 15 -0.71 13.89 -3.69
CA THR A 15 0.62 14.46 -3.93
C THR A 15 1.31 13.72 -5.07
N PRO A 16 1.81 14.41 -6.12
CA PRO A 16 2.56 13.76 -7.20
C PRO A 16 3.77 12.97 -6.68
N ALA A 17 4.13 11.90 -7.39
CA ALA A 17 5.37 11.19 -7.12
C ALA A 17 6.58 12.07 -7.46
N THR A 18 7.66 11.98 -6.68
CA THR A 18 8.90 12.72 -6.92
C THR A 18 9.88 11.99 -7.81
N THR A 19 9.52 10.79 -8.28
CA THR A 19 10.31 9.95 -9.18
C THR A 19 9.41 9.15 -10.13
N ASP A 20 9.90 8.91 -11.33
CA ASP A 20 9.29 7.99 -12.30
C ASP A 20 9.77 6.54 -12.09
N SER A 21 10.79 6.33 -11.26
CA SER A 21 11.28 4.99 -10.93
C SER A 21 10.25 4.21 -10.13
N PHE A 22 9.90 3.02 -10.59
CA PHE A 22 9.02 2.12 -9.87
C PHE A 22 9.39 0.66 -10.11
N SER A 23 8.84 -0.19 -9.26
CA SER A 23 8.84 -1.64 -9.44
C SER A 23 7.44 -2.18 -9.18
N ILE A 24 7.24 -3.48 -9.44
CA ILE A 24 5.96 -4.15 -9.24
C ILE A 24 6.09 -5.11 -8.04
N PRO A 25 5.11 -5.16 -7.13
CA PRO A 25 5.13 -6.11 -6.02
C PRO A 25 5.27 -7.56 -6.52
N GLU A 26 6.10 -8.35 -5.86
CA GLU A 26 6.37 -9.74 -6.29
C GLU A 26 5.18 -10.68 -6.06
N ASN A 27 4.34 -10.41 -5.06
CA ASN A 27 3.24 -11.29 -4.65
C ASN A 27 1.86 -10.85 -5.15
N LEU A 28 1.77 -10.17 -6.31
CA LEU A 28 0.49 -9.67 -6.82
C LEU A 28 -0.57 -10.75 -7.11
N GLU A 29 -0.15 -11.97 -7.45
CA GLU A 29 -1.07 -13.10 -7.65
C GLU A 29 -1.83 -13.41 -6.35
N LYS A 30 -1.10 -13.54 -5.22
CA LYS A 30 -1.69 -13.73 -3.89
C LYS A 30 -2.53 -12.54 -3.45
N SER A 31 -2.08 -11.32 -3.74
CA SER A 31 -2.89 -10.12 -3.48
C SER A 31 -4.21 -10.15 -4.25
N SER A 32 -4.19 -10.58 -5.51
CA SER A 32 -5.40 -10.70 -6.33
C SER A 32 -6.38 -11.73 -5.76
N GLU A 33 -5.89 -12.84 -5.22
CA GLU A 33 -6.72 -13.83 -4.52
C GLU A 33 -7.40 -13.21 -3.29
N LEU A 34 -6.65 -12.49 -2.46
CA LEU A 34 -7.19 -11.80 -1.29
C LEU A 34 -8.24 -10.74 -1.69
N VAL A 35 -7.94 -9.91 -2.68
CA VAL A 35 -8.88 -8.89 -3.19
C VAL A 35 -10.16 -9.55 -3.70
N LYS A 36 -10.07 -10.70 -4.39
CA LYS A 36 -11.25 -11.42 -4.88
C LYS A 36 -12.19 -11.83 -3.75
N VAL A 37 -11.65 -12.31 -2.63
CA VAL A 37 -12.44 -12.63 -1.43
C VAL A 37 -13.02 -11.37 -0.80
N LEU A 38 -12.21 -10.30 -0.69
CA LEU A 38 -12.64 -9.04 -0.08
C LEU A 38 -13.73 -8.33 -0.87
N LYS A 39 -13.72 -8.41 -2.21
CA LYS A 39 -14.77 -7.87 -3.09
C LYS A 39 -16.14 -8.50 -2.87
N GLN A 40 -16.20 -9.70 -2.30
CA GLN A 40 -17.46 -10.40 -2.02
C GLN A 40 -18.09 -9.99 -0.68
N LYS A 41 -17.35 -9.27 0.17
CA LYS A 41 -17.81 -8.84 1.49
C LYS A 41 -18.64 -7.57 1.38
N SER A 42 -19.74 -7.51 2.13
CA SER A 42 -20.52 -6.28 2.28
C SER A 42 -19.76 -5.26 3.12
N PHE A 43 -20.22 -4.00 3.12
CA PHE A 43 -19.63 -2.98 3.98
C PHE A 43 -19.74 -3.34 5.46
N LEU A 44 -20.83 -4.01 5.89
CA LEU A 44 -21.00 -4.48 7.27
C LEU A 44 -19.97 -5.55 7.61
N ASP A 45 -19.75 -6.52 6.72
CA ASP A 45 -18.74 -7.56 6.91
C ASP A 45 -17.34 -6.96 7.03
N LEU A 46 -17.00 -5.95 6.20
CA LEU A 46 -15.70 -5.27 6.28
C LEU A 46 -15.56 -4.42 7.54
N MET A 47 -16.65 -3.79 7.99
CA MET A 47 -16.67 -3.00 9.21
C MET A 47 -16.37 -3.87 10.44
N GLU A 48 -17.02 -5.04 10.54
CA GLU A 48 -16.78 -6.02 11.60
C GLU A 48 -15.39 -6.63 11.51
N LEU A 49 -15.01 -7.12 10.31
CA LEU A 49 -13.73 -7.76 10.08
C LEU A 49 -12.56 -6.83 10.45
N MET A 50 -12.59 -5.59 9.97
CA MET A 50 -11.48 -4.64 10.11
C MET A 50 -11.56 -3.78 11.37
N GLN A 51 -12.67 -3.87 12.12
CA GLN A 51 -12.96 -3.04 13.30
C GLN A 51 -12.78 -1.54 13.01
N VAL A 52 -13.40 -1.08 11.93
CA VAL A 52 -13.33 0.31 11.46
C VAL A 52 -14.69 0.99 11.53
N SER A 53 -14.74 2.32 11.39
CA SER A 53 -16.00 3.04 11.25
C SER A 53 -16.68 2.76 9.91
N GLN A 54 -17.98 3.03 9.82
CA GLN A 54 -18.77 2.90 8.61
C GLN A 54 -18.11 3.60 7.41
N ASN A 55 -17.73 4.87 7.55
CA ASN A 55 -17.10 5.65 6.46
C ASN A 55 -15.82 4.98 5.93
N ILE A 56 -15.04 4.36 6.82
CA ILE A 56 -13.81 3.66 6.42
C ILE A 56 -14.16 2.31 5.77
N ALA A 57 -15.19 1.61 6.24
CA ALA A 57 -15.63 0.36 5.61
C ALA A 57 -16.15 0.60 4.19
N GLU A 58 -17.01 1.59 3.98
CA GLU A 58 -17.52 2.01 2.67
C GLU A 58 -16.38 2.36 1.70
N LEU A 59 -15.44 3.18 2.16
CA LEU A 59 -14.25 3.53 1.38
C LEU A 59 -13.42 2.30 1.00
N ASN A 60 -13.32 1.29 1.88
CA ASN A 60 -12.58 0.07 1.56
C ASN A 60 -13.32 -0.85 0.59
N VAL A 61 -14.66 -0.93 0.64
CA VAL A 61 -15.44 -1.60 -0.40
C VAL A 61 -15.13 -0.97 -1.76
N GLU A 62 -15.16 0.37 -1.85
CA GLU A 62 -14.83 1.08 -3.08
C GLU A 62 -13.40 0.78 -3.56
N ARG A 63 -12.41 0.90 -2.67
CA ARG A 63 -11.00 0.61 -2.97
C ARG A 63 -10.81 -0.81 -3.48
N PHE A 64 -11.41 -1.81 -2.82
CA PHE A 64 -11.31 -3.18 -3.29
C PHE A 64 -11.95 -3.33 -4.66
N ASN A 65 -13.14 -2.77 -4.89
CA ASN A 65 -13.81 -2.81 -6.19
C ASN A 65 -13.00 -2.15 -7.32
N GLN A 66 -12.35 -1.02 -7.03
CA GLN A 66 -11.47 -0.31 -7.96
C GLN A 66 -10.12 -1.01 -8.17
N TRP A 67 -9.73 -1.89 -7.24
CA TRP A 67 -8.46 -2.61 -7.34
C TRP A 67 -8.41 -3.45 -8.61
N LYS A 68 -7.40 -3.19 -9.45
CA LYS A 68 -7.25 -3.82 -10.76
C LYS A 68 -5.80 -3.92 -11.22
N LEU A 69 -5.53 -4.96 -12.00
CA LEU A 69 -4.28 -5.14 -12.74
C LEU A 69 -4.48 -4.74 -14.22
N PRO A 70 -3.42 -4.34 -14.94
CA PRO A 70 -2.04 -4.14 -14.47
C PRO A 70 -1.87 -2.84 -13.66
N PHE A 71 -0.85 -2.80 -12.80
CA PHE A 71 -0.47 -1.56 -12.11
C PHE A 71 0.30 -0.64 -13.04
N SER A 72 0.00 0.66 -12.96
CA SER A 72 0.71 1.75 -13.63
C SER A 72 0.72 2.98 -12.73
N THR A 73 1.53 3.98 -13.06
CA THR A 73 1.55 5.27 -12.34
C THR A 73 0.23 6.04 -12.43
N GLU A 74 -0.70 5.64 -13.32
CA GLU A 74 -2.04 6.23 -13.41
C GLU A 74 -3.01 5.67 -12.35
N ASN A 75 -2.77 4.45 -11.86
CA ASN A 75 -3.68 3.78 -10.94
C ASN A 75 -3.04 3.38 -9.61
N ALA A 76 -1.73 3.51 -9.49
CA ALA A 76 -0.94 3.08 -8.35
C ALA A 76 0.22 4.06 -8.10
N LYS A 77 0.78 4.02 -6.89
CA LYS A 77 1.90 4.88 -6.48
C LYS A 77 2.94 4.09 -5.70
N GLN A 78 4.20 4.50 -5.76
CA GLN A 78 5.30 3.88 -5.00
C GLN A 78 4.95 3.85 -3.51
N ALA A 79 5.10 2.69 -2.85
CA ALA A 79 4.70 2.49 -1.46
C ALA A 79 5.28 3.52 -0.49
N VAL A 80 6.56 3.87 -0.64
CA VAL A 80 7.25 4.84 0.24
C VAL A 80 6.77 6.28 0.06
N LEU A 81 6.18 6.59 -1.11
CA LEU A 81 5.59 7.90 -1.42
C LEU A 81 4.08 7.93 -1.15
N ALA A 82 3.44 6.77 -1.08
CA ALA A 82 2.02 6.64 -0.80
C ALA A 82 1.74 6.60 0.71
N PHE A 83 2.51 5.87 1.51
CA PHE A 83 2.26 5.79 2.95
C PHE A 83 2.55 7.11 3.68
N LYS A 84 1.66 7.50 4.59
CA LYS A 84 1.79 8.69 5.45
C LYS A 84 1.60 8.35 6.91
N GLY A 85 2.43 8.88 7.78
CA GLY A 85 2.40 8.67 9.24
C GLY A 85 3.77 8.96 9.84
N ASP A 86 3.90 8.94 11.16
CA ASP A 86 5.10 9.43 11.86
C ASP A 86 6.41 8.80 11.34
N VAL A 87 6.42 7.48 11.11
CA VAL A 87 7.57 6.76 10.54
C VAL A 87 7.92 7.27 9.13
N TYR A 88 6.92 7.50 8.28
CA TYR A 88 7.11 7.93 6.89
C TYR A 88 7.43 9.43 6.79
N MET A 89 6.94 10.24 7.72
CA MET A 89 7.36 11.63 7.88
C MET A 89 8.82 11.72 8.32
N GLY A 90 9.26 10.85 9.24
CA GLY A 90 10.68 10.78 9.63
C GLY A 90 11.60 10.26 8.53
N LEU A 91 11.10 9.37 7.65
CA LEU A 91 11.85 8.90 6.48
C LEU A 91 11.97 9.99 5.39
N ASP A 92 10.97 10.85 5.27
CA ASP A 92 10.85 11.95 4.30
C ASP A 92 11.26 11.55 2.88
N ALA A 93 10.66 10.46 2.38
CA ALA A 93 10.97 9.91 1.07
C ALA A 93 10.85 10.91 -0.10
N PRO A 94 9.90 11.86 -0.12
CA PRO A 94 9.84 12.88 -1.16
C PRO A 94 11.09 13.76 -1.26
N ALA A 95 11.84 13.95 -0.18
CA ALA A 95 13.06 14.76 -0.16
C ALA A 95 14.34 13.95 -0.52
N LEU A 96 14.23 12.63 -0.74
CA LEU A 96 15.36 11.79 -1.09
C LEU A 96 15.76 11.97 -2.56
N SER A 97 17.06 11.98 -2.83
CA SER A 97 17.58 11.91 -4.20
C SER A 97 17.41 10.50 -4.79
N GLU A 98 17.46 10.38 -6.12
CA GLU A 98 17.37 9.09 -6.84
C GLU A 98 18.34 8.04 -6.30
N ASN A 99 19.60 8.41 -6.00
CA ASN A 99 20.58 7.48 -5.42
C ASN A 99 20.15 6.98 -4.03
N ARG A 100 19.53 7.84 -3.21
CA ARG A 100 19.01 7.44 -1.90
C ARG A 100 17.75 6.59 -2.03
N LEU A 101 16.88 6.87 -3.00
CA LEU A 101 15.73 6.03 -3.33
C LEU A 101 16.16 4.64 -3.82
N ALA A 102 17.21 4.54 -4.63
CA ALA A 102 17.77 3.26 -5.04
C ALA A 102 18.38 2.48 -3.86
N TYR A 103 19.03 3.20 -2.92
CA TYR A 103 19.54 2.59 -1.70
C TYR A 103 18.41 2.07 -0.81
N THR A 104 17.36 2.87 -0.57
CA THR A 104 16.20 2.41 0.22
C THR A 104 15.51 1.24 -0.48
N GLN A 105 15.36 1.28 -1.80
CA GLN A 105 14.76 0.20 -2.59
C GLN A 105 15.44 -1.16 -2.34
N SER A 106 16.76 -1.16 -2.19
CA SER A 106 17.55 -2.38 -1.93
C SER A 106 17.63 -2.77 -0.45
N HIS A 107 17.50 -1.81 0.48
CA HIS A 107 17.78 -2.00 1.90
C HIS A 107 16.57 -1.88 2.84
N LEU A 108 15.39 -1.54 2.33
CA LEU A 108 14.17 -1.34 3.10
C LEU A 108 13.05 -2.24 2.59
N ARG A 109 12.25 -2.79 3.50
CA ARG A 109 11.00 -3.50 3.19
C ARG A 109 9.88 -3.01 4.09
N ILE A 110 8.67 -3.01 3.54
CA ILE A 110 7.45 -2.60 4.23
C ILE A 110 6.53 -3.83 4.29
N LEU A 111 6.14 -4.26 5.49
CA LEU A 111 5.15 -5.32 5.64
C LEU A 111 3.78 -4.84 5.15
N SER A 112 2.98 -5.73 4.57
CA SER A 112 1.66 -5.39 4.05
C SER A 112 0.68 -6.56 4.20
N GLY A 113 -0.48 -6.31 4.79
CA GLY A 113 -1.55 -7.32 4.85
C GLY A 113 -2.03 -7.79 3.48
N LEU A 114 -2.00 -6.91 2.49
CA LEU A 114 -2.50 -7.22 1.14
C LEU A 114 -1.39 -7.71 0.21
N TYR A 115 -0.22 -7.05 0.24
CA TYR A 115 0.89 -7.32 -0.67
C TYR A 115 1.95 -8.25 -0.07
N GLY A 116 1.80 -8.64 1.20
CA GLY A 116 2.78 -9.39 1.98
C GLY A 116 4.00 -8.53 2.32
N LEU A 117 4.82 -8.25 1.32
CA LEU A 117 6.04 -7.46 1.45
C LEU A 117 6.15 -6.50 0.26
N LEU A 118 6.37 -5.23 0.55
CA LEU A 118 6.61 -4.19 -0.44
C LEU A 118 8.05 -3.69 -0.35
N ARG A 119 8.65 -3.43 -1.50
CA ARG A 119 9.82 -2.55 -1.63
C ARG A 119 9.36 -1.09 -1.69
N PRO A 120 10.20 -0.13 -1.31
CA PRO A 120 9.88 1.30 -1.32
C PRO A 120 9.25 1.82 -2.62
N LEU A 121 9.76 1.38 -3.78
CA LEU A 121 9.33 1.79 -5.10
C LEU A 121 8.31 0.83 -5.73
N ASP A 122 7.85 -0.20 -5.01
CA ASP A 122 6.76 -1.04 -5.52
C ASP A 122 5.49 -0.20 -5.62
N LEU A 123 4.85 -0.25 -6.79
CA LEU A 123 3.53 0.34 -6.99
C LEU A 123 2.49 -0.38 -6.13
N MET A 124 1.67 0.39 -5.44
CA MET A 124 0.51 -0.10 -4.72
C MET A 124 -0.72 0.73 -5.06
N GLN A 125 -1.87 0.06 -5.08
CA GLN A 125 -3.19 0.70 -5.10
C GLN A 125 -3.70 0.88 -3.66
N PRO A 126 -4.58 1.86 -3.40
CA PRO A 126 -5.07 2.16 -2.06
C PRO A 126 -5.82 0.97 -1.48
N TYR A 127 -5.54 0.65 -0.21
CA TYR A 127 -6.21 -0.41 0.53
C TYR A 127 -6.15 -0.12 2.03
N ARG A 128 -6.96 -0.83 2.82
CA ARG A 128 -6.76 -0.98 4.25
C ARG A 128 -6.99 -2.43 4.60
N LEU A 129 -5.92 -3.11 5.01
CA LEU A 129 -5.96 -4.49 5.44
C LEU A 129 -4.78 -4.69 6.40
N GLU A 130 -5.10 -4.77 7.69
CA GLU A 130 -4.11 -4.97 8.75
C GLU A 130 -3.64 -6.43 8.76
N MET A 131 -2.39 -6.68 9.16
CA MET A 131 -1.81 -8.03 9.19
C MET A 131 -2.48 -8.97 10.21
N GLY A 132 -3.16 -8.43 11.23
CA GLY A 132 -3.71 -9.19 12.36
C GLY A 132 -5.18 -9.61 12.23
N LEU A 133 -5.77 -9.46 11.04
CA LEU A 133 -7.17 -9.80 10.79
C LEU A 133 -7.35 -11.31 10.66
N LYS A 134 -8.46 -11.84 11.17
CA LYS A 134 -8.79 -13.27 11.17
C LYS A 134 -9.87 -13.60 10.14
#